data_AF-A0A7V9G715-F1
#
_entry.id   AF-A0A7V9G715-F1
#
_cell.length_a   1.000
_cell.length_b   1.000
_cell.length_c   1.000
_cell.angle_alpha   90.00
_cell.angle_beta   90.00
_cell.angle_gamma   90.00
#
_symmetry.space_group_name_H-M   'P 1'
#
loop_
_entity.id
_entity.type
_entity.pdbx_description
1 polymer ?
#
loop_
_entity_poly.entity_id
_entity_poly.type
_entity_poly.pdbx_seq_one_letter_code
_entity_poly.pdbx_strand_id
1 'polypeptide(L)'
;MDAMYWCLVGGGAAAVLAAVAAIVRSGAQVKLPSADGNFVPFYDFKTRSVSYIRKEAVRPGMVQVKIHNLEGLHWVDAKQMKQEKIAPLGELSEAARAKLASIREVLTEVHPMTLEQWEALVRRDADPEAAVATWETISADYRSESANPSYNAIQRLDVFHVVVACATSTRDQALATVTLAALARTTAEGIVARHGRSEVRQGTGRYAK
;
A
#
# COMPACT_ATOMS: atom_id res chain seq x y z
N MET A 1 -9.98 -2.51 -11.80
CA MET A 1 -9.41 -1.54 -10.85
C MET A 1 -8.79 -2.36 -9.73
N ASP A 2 -7.51 -2.66 -9.86
CA ASP A 2 -6.77 -3.51 -8.92
C ASP A 2 -6.28 -2.65 -7.75
N ALA A 3 -6.89 -2.85 -6.58
CA ALA A 3 -6.45 -2.21 -5.35
C ALA A 3 -5.23 -2.96 -4.80
N MET A 4 -4.08 -2.30 -4.83
CA MET A 4 -2.79 -2.83 -4.39
C MET A 4 -2.52 -2.37 -2.94
N TYR A 5 -2.75 -3.24 -1.95
CA TYR A 5 -2.50 -2.96 -0.53
C TYR A 5 -1.21 -3.64 -0.05
N TRP A 6 -0.39 -2.90 0.71
CA TRP A 6 0.92 -3.32 1.23
C TRP A 6 0.86 -3.63 2.74
N CYS A 7 1.63 -4.62 3.19
CA CYS A 7 1.83 -4.94 4.61
C CYS A 7 3.32 -5.24 4.88
N LEU A 8 3.90 -4.62 5.92
CA LEU A 8 5.31 -4.72 6.32
C LEU A 8 5.40 -5.04 7.82
N VAL A 9 6.20 -6.03 8.21
CA VAL A 9 6.63 -6.26 9.60
C VAL A 9 8.08 -6.75 9.58
N GLY A 10 8.90 -6.52 10.64
CA GLY A 10 10.34 -6.81 10.74
C GLY A 10 10.74 -7.77 11.88
N GLY A 11 12.06 -8.04 12.03
CA GLY A 11 12.75 -8.76 13.15
C GLY A 11 12.94 -10.28 12.97
N GLY A 12 14.04 -10.96 13.37
CA GLY A 12 15.29 -10.59 14.09
C GLY A 12 16.23 -11.81 14.27
N ALA A 13 17.53 -11.57 14.41
CA ALA A 13 18.70 -12.41 14.03
C ALA A 13 19.06 -13.67 14.87
N ALA A 14 18.16 -14.22 15.68
CA ALA A 14 18.52 -15.34 16.59
C ALA A 14 18.22 -16.75 16.02
N ALA A 15 17.50 -16.85 14.90
CA ALA A 15 17.10 -18.14 14.29
C ALA A 15 18.09 -18.66 13.21
N VAL A 16 19.08 -17.84 12.83
CA VAL A 16 20.06 -18.09 11.77
C VAL A 16 20.83 -19.40 11.99
N LEU A 17 21.08 -19.80 13.24
CA LEU A 17 21.86 -21.00 13.54
C LEU A 17 21.04 -22.30 13.52
N ALA A 18 19.71 -22.24 13.63
CA ALA A 18 18.86 -23.42 13.59
C ALA A 18 18.40 -23.80 12.17
N ALA A 19 18.21 -22.82 11.28
CA ALA A 19 17.80 -23.05 9.90
C ALA A 19 18.92 -23.65 9.03
N VAL A 20 20.19 -23.32 9.32
CA VAL A 20 21.36 -23.88 8.62
C VAL A 20 21.50 -25.39 8.89
N ALA A 21 21.07 -25.89 10.06
CA ALA A 21 21.14 -27.31 10.40
C ALA A 21 20.08 -28.19 9.69
N ALA A 22 18.99 -27.60 9.21
CA ALA A 22 17.92 -28.33 8.50
C ALA A 22 18.18 -28.42 6.98
N ILE A 23 18.84 -27.42 6.39
CA ILE A 23 19.14 -27.35 4.95
C ILE A 23 20.28 -28.29 4.54
N VAL A 24 21.21 -28.60 5.46
CA VAL A 24 22.31 -29.56 5.22
C VAL A 24 21.81 -31.00 4.96
N ARG A 25 20.57 -31.35 5.32
CA ARG A 25 20.03 -32.71 5.12
C ARG A 25 19.43 -32.99 3.74
N SER A 26 19.18 -31.99 2.89
CA SER A 26 18.49 -32.18 1.60
C SER A 26 19.42 -32.33 0.39
N GLY A 27 20.74 -32.25 0.57
CA GLY A 27 21.70 -32.35 -0.54
C GLY A 27 21.63 -31.21 -1.57
N ALA A 28 20.80 -30.19 -1.34
CA ALA A 28 20.76 -29.00 -2.18
C ALA A 28 21.98 -28.11 -1.87
N GLN A 29 22.91 -28.02 -2.82
CA GLN A 29 23.98 -27.02 -2.76
C GLN A 29 23.38 -25.63 -2.96
N VAL A 30 23.02 -24.96 -1.86
CA VAL A 30 22.73 -23.53 -1.89
C VAL A 30 24.06 -22.80 -1.98
N LYS A 31 24.46 -22.44 -3.20
CA LYS A 31 25.56 -21.51 -3.41
C LYS A 31 25.09 -20.14 -2.92
N LEU A 32 25.45 -19.79 -1.69
CA LEU A 32 25.24 -18.46 -1.15
C LEU A 32 25.92 -17.47 -2.11
N PRO A 33 25.24 -16.37 -2.51
CA PRO A 33 25.86 -15.39 -3.37
C PRO A 33 27.07 -14.77 -2.67
N SER A 34 28.02 -14.37 -3.51
CA SER A 34 29.20 -13.61 -3.14
C SER A 34 28.85 -12.39 -2.26
N ALA A 35 29.74 -12.01 -1.35
CA ALA A 35 29.53 -10.96 -0.34
C ALA A 35 29.45 -9.52 -0.92
N ASP A 36 29.45 -9.38 -2.24
CA ASP A 36 29.50 -8.12 -2.97
C ASP A 36 28.15 -7.37 -3.02
N GLY A 37 27.10 -7.88 -2.37
CA GLY A 37 25.81 -7.19 -2.24
C GLY A 37 25.02 -7.01 -3.55
N ASN A 38 25.52 -7.58 -4.65
CA ASN A 38 24.94 -7.47 -5.99
C ASN A 38 23.72 -8.37 -6.20
N PHE A 39 23.48 -9.32 -5.29
CA PHE A 39 22.37 -10.25 -5.37
C PHE A 39 21.36 -9.98 -4.26
N VAL A 40 20.08 -10.10 -4.60
CA VAL A 40 18.97 -9.96 -3.68
C VAL A 40 18.14 -11.25 -3.65
N PRO A 41 17.61 -11.64 -2.48
CA PRO A 41 16.76 -12.82 -2.38
C PRO A 41 15.44 -12.55 -3.12
N PHE A 42 15.09 -13.46 -4.03
CA PHE A 42 13.86 -13.45 -4.80
C PHE A 42 13.05 -14.71 -4.46
N TYR A 43 11.82 -14.54 -4.01
CA TYR A 43 10.94 -15.64 -3.68
C TYR A 43 9.90 -15.86 -4.79
N ASP A 44 9.88 -17.07 -5.34
CA ASP A 44 8.92 -17.48 -6.37
C ASP A 44 7.76 -18.24 -5.70
N PHE A 45 6.53 -17.72 -5.82
CA PHE A 45 5.34 -18.33 -5.20
C PHE A 45 4.88 -19.62 -5.89
N LYS A 46 5.27 -19.85 -7.15
CA LYS A 46 4.94 -21.08 -7.90
C LYS A 46 5.79 -22.24 -7.42
N THR A 47 7.10 -22.02 -7.27
CA THR A 47 8.04 -23.06 -6.81
C THR A 47 8.19 -23.10 -5.29
N ARG A 48 7.72 -22.06 -4.58
CA ARG A 48 7.87 -21.88 -3.13
C ARG A 48 9.33 -21.95 -2.68
N SER A 49 10.22 -21.34 -3.45
CA SER A 49 11.65 -21.36 -3.20
C SER A 49 12.26 -19.95 -3.26
N VAL A 50 13.30 -19.76 -2.47
CA VAL A 50 14.14 -18.57 -2.54
C VAL A 50 15.27 -18.83 -3.53
N SER A 51 15.40 -17.93 -4.50
CA SER A 51 16.54 -17.83 -5.41
C SER A 51 17.22 -16.47 -5.19
N TYR A 52 18.35 -16.24 -5.84
CA TYR A 52 19.04 -14.95 -5.79
C TYR A 52 19.14 -14.38 -7.20
N ILE A 53 18.62 -13.17 -7.38
CA ILE A 53 18.71 -12.43 -8.64
C ILE A 53 19.65 -11.25 -8.47
N ARG A 54 20.25 -10.78 -9.56
CA ARG A 54 21.03 -9.55 -9.53
C ARG A 54 20.12 -8.35 -9.23
N LYS A 55 20.64 -7.34 -8.55
CA LYS A 55 19.88 -6.12 -8.23
C LYS A 55 19.37 -5.42 -9.49
N GLU A 56 20.10 -5.46 -10.59
CA GLU A 56 19.70 -4.88 -11.89
C GLU A 56 18.58 -5.68 -12.57
N ALA A 57 18.36 -6.94 -12.15
CA ALA A 57 17.28 -7.78 -12.66
C ALA A 57 15.94 -7.55 -11.93
N VAL A 58 15.93 -6.73 -10.87
CA VAL A 58 14.71 -6.27 -10.23
C VAL A 58 13.96 -5.36 -11.20
N ARG A 59 12.72 -5.74 -11.52
CA ARG A 59 11.89 -5.06 -12.53
C ARG A 59 10.77 -4.26 -11.86
N PRO A 60 10.23 -3.23 -12.52
CA PRO A 60 8.97 -2.61 -12.11
C PRO A 60 7.88 -3.67 -11.93
N GLY A 61 7.16 -3.61 -10.81
CA GLY A 61 6.18 -4.62 -10.41
C GLY A 61 6.74 -5.72 -9.50
N MET A 62 8.05 -5.74 -9.23
CA MET A 62 8.60 -6.50 -8.11
C MET A 62 8.54 -5.66 -6.83
N VAL A 63 8.26 -6.32 -5.71
CA VAL A 63 8.06 -5.68 -4.41
C VAL A 63 8.85 -6.39 -3.33
N GLN A 64 9.36 -5.65 -2.34
CA GLN A 64 9.99 -6.24 -1.17
C GLN A 64 8.94 -6.56 -0.11
N VAL A 65 8.86 -7.83 0.29
CA VAL A 65 7.93 -8.30 1.31
C VAL A 65 8.66 -9.09 2.38
N LYS A 66 8.16 -9.08 3.61
CA LYS A 66 8.54 -10.07 4.62
C LYS A 66 7.59 -11.25 4.51
N ILE A 67 8.13 -12.42 4.20
CA ILE A 67 7.36 -13.65 4.11
C ILE A 67 7.36 -14.32 5.47
N HIS A 68 6.16 -14.71 5.94
CA HIS A 68 6.03 -15.45 7.18
C HIS A 68 6.87 -16.75 7.11
N ASN A 69 7.69 -17.00 8.13
CA ASN A 69 8.67 -18.09 8.22
C ASN A 69 9.95 -17.98 7.36
N LEU A 70 10.17 -16.86 6.66
CA LEU A 70 11.47 -16.57 6.04
C LEU A 70 12.14 -15.37 6.71
N GLU A 71 13.46 -15.41 6.81
CA GLU A 71 14.24 -14.36 7.44
C GLU A 71 14.54 -13.23 6.44
N GLY A 72 14.30 -12.00 6.85
CA GLY A 72 14.60 -10.81 6.05
C GLY A 72 13.55 -10.48 4.98
N LEU A 73 13.88 -9.46 4.18
CA LEU A 73 13.04 -8.99 3.09
C LEU A 73 13.38 -9.75 1.81
N HIS A 74 12.35 -10.14 1.08
CA HIS A 74 12.47 -10.85 -0.19
C HIS A 74 11.80 -10.06 -1.29
N TRP A 75 12.42 -10.00 -2.47
CA TRP A 75 11.76 -9.51 -3.66
C TRP A 75 10.80 -10.57 -4.20
N VAL A 76 9.60 -10.16 -4.57
CA VAL A 76 8.61 -11.03 -5.20
C VAL A 76 8.01 -10.32 -6.40
N ASP A 77 7.57 -11.07 -7.40
CA ASP A 77 6.73 -10.53 -8.47
C ASP A 77 5.31 -10.34 -7.91
N ALA A 78 4.83 -9.08 -7.87
CA ALA A 78 3.52 -8.75 -7.34
C ALA A 78 2.39 -9.50 -8.07
N LYS A 79 2.58 -9.89 -9.35
CA LYS A 79 1.60 -10.68 -10.11
C LYS A 79 1.45 -12.11 -9.59
N GLN A 80 2.45 -12.62 -8.89
CA GLN A 80 2.40 -13.95 -8.29
C GLN A 80 1.75 -13.95 -6.90
N MET A 81 1.62 -12.78 -6.28
CA MET A 81 0.95 -12.65 -5.00
C MET A 81 -0.54 -12.89 -5.20
N LYS A 82 -1.01 -14.06 -4.76
CA LYS A 82 -2.44 -14.24 -4.53
C LYS A 82 -2.79 -13.39 -3.33
N GLN A 83 -3.58 -12.34 -3.53
CA GLN A 83 -4.27 -11.70 -2.42
C GLN A 83 -5.14 -12.77 -1.79
N GLU A 84 -4.70 -13.31 -0.64
CA GLU A 84 -5.59 -14.12 0.16
C GLU A 84 -6.80 -13.24 0.49
N LYS A 85 -7.99 -13.86 0.48
CA LYS A 85 -9.20 -13.16 0.91
C LYS A 85 -9.04 -12.91 2.40
N ILE A 86 -8.47 -11.75 2.76
CA ILE A 86 -8.42 -11.29 4.14
C ILE A 86 -9.89 -11.24 4.60
N ALA A 87 -10.22 -12.10 5.55
CA ALA A 87 -11.55 -12.11 6.13
C ALA A 87 -11.78 -10.74 6.79
N PRO A 88 -12.94 -10.10 6.59
CA PRO A 88 -13.27 -8.89 7.32
C PRO A 88 -13.10 -9.12 8.83
N LEU A 89 -12.38 -8.22 9.50
CA LEU A 89 -12.34 -8.13 10.97
C LEU A 89 -13.76 -7.88 11.51
N GLY A 90 -13.95 -7.82 12.82
CA GLY A 90 -15.27 -7.68 13.47
C GLY A 90 -16.15 -6.54 12.95
N GLU A 91 -17.36 -6.41 13.50
CA GLU A 91 -18.26 -5.33 13.12
C GLU A 91 -17.68 -3.96 13.47
N LEU A 92 -17.98 -2.96 12.64
CA LEU A 92 -17.61 -1.57 12.89
C LEU A 92 -18.53 -0.95 13.93
N SER A 93 -18.03 0.04 14.65
CA SER A 93 -18.86 0.87 15.52
C SER A 93 -19.93 1.63 14.73
N GLU A 94 -21.06 1.97 15.36
CA GLU A 94 -22.09 2.82 14.74
C GLU A 94 -21.53 4.17 14.27
N ALA A 95 -20.60 4.73 15.05
CA ALA A 95 -19.92 5.98 14.69
C ALA A 95 -19.08 5.82 13.42
N ALA A 96 -18.31 4.73 13.29
CA ALA A 96 -17.55 4.43 12.08
C ALA A 96 -18.45 4.22 10.86
N ARG A 97 -19.57 3.50 11.03
CA ARG A 97 -20.58 3.31 9.96
C ARG A 97 -21.19 4.63 9.50
N ALA A 98 -21.54 5.53 10.42
CA ALA A 98 -22.04 6.86 10.09
C ALA A 98 -21.00 7.69 9.31
N LYS A 99 -19.72 7.62 9.68
CA LYS A 99 -18.63 8.25 8.92
C LYS A 99 -18.50 7.68 7.51
N LEU A 100 -18.54 6.35 7.36
CA LEU A 100 -18.51 5.71 6.04
C LEU A 100 -19.68 6.12 5.15
N ALA A 101 -20.88 6.29 5.72
CA ALA A 101 -22.02 6.81 4.97
C ALA A 101 -21.75 8.23 4.43
N SER A 102 -21.16 9.11 5.24
CA SER A 102 -20.79 10.46 4.80
C SER A 102 -19.66 10.45 3.75
N ILE A 103 -18.65 9.61 3.93
CA ILE A 103 -17.55 9.40 2.96
C ILE A 103 -18.13 8.94 1.61
N ARG A 104 -19.06 7.97 1.63
CA ARG A 104 -19.74 7.47 0.44
C ARG A 104 -20.48 8.57 -0.30
N GLU A 105 -21.23 9.41 0.40
CA GLU A 105 -21.95 10.54 -0.21
C GLU A 105 -21.03 11.49 -0.97
N VAL A 106 -19.84 11.75 -0.41
CA VAL A 106 -18.84 12.63 -1.03
C VAL A 106 -18.18 11.99 -2.25
N LEU A 107 -17.82 10.72 -2.13
CA LEU A 107 -17.00 10.03 -3.12
C LEU A 107 -17.81 9.30 -4.19
N THR A 108 -19.14 9.28 -4.12
CA THR A 108 -20.00 8.50 -5.02
C THR A 108 -19.75 8.77 -6.51
N GLU A 109 -19.36 9.99 -6.88
CA GLU A 109 -19.09 10.34 -8.29
C GLU A 109 -17.79 9.74 -8.85
N VAL A 110 -16.79 9.48 -8.01
CA VAL A 110 -15.45 9.00 -8.42
C VAL A 110 -15.15 7.59 -7.92
N HIS A 111 -15.84 7.14 -6.88
CA HIS A 111 -15.69 5.83 -6.26
C HIS A 111 -17.07 5.29 -5.81
N PRO A 112 -17.91 4.86 -6.77
CA PRO A 112 -19.31 4.47 -6.53
C PRO A 112 -19.39 3.07 -5.88
N MET A 113 -19.08 2.99 -4.59
CA MET A 113 -19.23 1.80 -3.78
C MET A 113 -20.48 1.89 -2.89
N THR A 114 -21.15 0.75 -2.67
CA THR A 114 -22.22 0.67 -1.67
C THR A 114 -21.66 0.79 -0.25
N LEU A 115 -22.51 1.05 0.75
CA LEU A 115 -22.03 1.15 2.14
C LEU A 115 -21.40 -0.18 2.60
N GLU A 116 -22.00 -1.30 2.22
CA GLU A 116 -21.50 -2.65 2.54
C GLU A 116 -20.14 -2.92 1.91
N GLN A 117 -19.91 -2.41 0.69
CA GLN A 117 -18.61 -2.51 0.02
C GLN A 117 -17.56 -1.65 0.74
N TRP A 118 -17.92 -0.45 1.21
CA TRP A 118 -17.06 0.40 2.03
C TRP A 118 -16.71 -0.25 3.37
N GLU A 119 -17.69 -0.82 4.08
CA GLU A 119 -17.45 -1.56 5.32
C GLU A 119 -16.53 -2.76 5.08
N ALA A 120 -16.77 -3.52 4.02
CA ALA A 120 -15.94 -4.67 3.67
C ALA A 120 -14.50 -4.26 3.29
N LEU A 121 -14.30 -3.06 2.73
CA LEU A 121 -12.97 -2.52 2.42
C LEU A 121 -12.21 -2.21 3.72
N VAL A 122 -12.78 -1.38 4.60
CA VAL A 122 -12.07 -0.97 5.83
C VAL A 122 -11.89 -2.10 6.83
N ARG A 123 -12.80 -3.09 6.87
CA ARG A 123 -12.67 -4.25 7.75
C ARG A 123 -11.54 -5.18 7.34
N ARG A 124 -10.95 -5.03 6.14
CA ARG A 124 -9.77 -5.80 5.71
C ARG A 124 -8.46 -5.16 6.14
N ASP A 125 -8.47 -3.90 6.57
CA ASP A 125 -7.29 -3.26 7.16
C ASP A 125 -7.00 -3.81 8.55
N ALA A 126 -5.72 -3.79 8.95
CA ALA A 126 -5.30 -4.26 10.26
C ALA A 126 -5.90 -3.44 11.42
N ASP A 127 -6.24 -2.17 11.16
CA ASP A 127 -6.95 -1.28 12.07
C ASP A 127 -8.09 -0.58 11.29
N PRO A 128 -9.32 -1.12 11.36
CA PRO A 128 -10.46 -0.58 10.62
C PRO A 128 -10.83 0.86 11.01
N GLU A 129 -10.63 1.26 12.28
CA GLU A 129 -10.96 2.61 12.74
C GLU A 129 -9.96 3.64 12.19
N ALA A 130 -8.66 3.28 12.16
CA ALA A 130 -7.64 4.10 11.50
C ALA A 130 -7.88 4.21 9.99
N ALA A 131 -8.33 3.13 9.35
CA ALA A 131 -8.72 3.15 7.93
C ALA A 131 -9.89 4.11 7.68
N VAL A 132 -10.93 4.10 8.52
CA VAL A 132 -12.06 5.05 8.44
C VAL A 132 -11.58 6.50 8.57
N ALA A 133 -10.70 6.80 9.52
CA ALA A 133 -10.15 8.15 9.69
C ALA A 133 -9.32 8.62 8.48
N THR A 134 -8.57 7.70 7.85
CA THR A 134 -7.83 7.97 6.62
C THR A 134 -8.78 8.32 5.48
N TRP A 135 -9.84 7.54 5.28
CA TRP A 135 -10.85 7.80 4.27
C TRP A 135 -11.66 9.07 4.53
N GLU A 136 -11.92 9.41 5.79
CA GLU A 136 -12.53 10.68 6.18
C GLU A 136 -11.68 11.87 5.70
N THR A 137 -10.36 11.79 5.91
CA THR A 137 -9.39 12.80 5.44
C THR A 137 -9.36 12.88 3.90
N ILE A 138 -9.28 11.73 3.21
CA ILE A 138 -9.32 11.66 1.74
C ILE A 138 -10.60 12.32 1.21
N SER A 139 -11.75 12.04 1.83
CA SER A 139 -13.04 12.60 1.40
C SER A 139 -13.10 14.12 1.58
N ALA A 140 -12.56 14.64 2.68
CA ALA A 140 -12.52 16.08 2.95
C ALA A 140 -11.61 16.81 1.96
N ASP A 141 -10.42 16.26 1.70
CA ASP A 141 -9.47 16.84 0.75
C ASP A 141 -10.01 16.76 -0.68
N TYR A 142 -10.58 15.63 -1.07
CA TYR A 142 -11.26 15.50 -2.36
C TYR A 142 -12.34 16.56 -2.53
N ARG A 143 -13.22 16.75 -1.54
CA ARG A 143 -14.29 17.75 -1.59
C ARG A 143 -13.72 19.16 -1.76
N SER A 144 -12.65 19.49 -1.04
CA SER A 144 -11.99 20.79 -1.13
C SER A 144 -11.35 21.02 -2.50
N GLU A 145 -10.59 20.05 -2.99
CA GLU A 145 -9.82 20.17 -4.24
C GLU A 145 -10.69 20.08 -5.49
N SER A 146 -11.80 19.34 -5.43
CA SER A 146 -12.79 19.21 -6.51
C SER A 146 -13.84 20.32 -6.52
N ALA A 147 -13.80 21.26 -5.56
CA ALA A 147 -14.75 22.38 -5.49
C ALA A 147 -14.65 23.33 -6.70
N ASN A 148 -13.59 23.26 -7.50
CA ASN A 148 -13.46 24.07 -8.71
C ASN A 148 -14.56 23.70 -9.74
N PRO A 149 -15.47 24.64 -10.07
CA PRO A 149 -16.57 24.36 -11.01
C PRO A 149 -16.09 24.12 -12.45
N SER A 150 -14.85 24.48 -12.79
CA SER A 150 -14.30 24.21 -14.12
C SER A 150 -13.88 22.76 -14.32
N TYR A 151 -13.81 21.94 -13.26
CA TYR A 151 -13.43 20.53 -13.39
C TYR A 151 -14.58 19.68 -13.91
N ASN A 152 -14.33 19.03 -15.04
CA ASN A 152 -15.18 17.97 -15.56
C ASN A 152 -14.98 16.66 -14.77
N ALA A 153 -15.81 15.64 -15.07
CA ALA A 153 -15.78 14.35 -14.37
C ALA A 153 -14.40 13.64 -14.41
N ILE A 154 -13.68 13.72 -15.53
CA ILE A 154 -12.37 13.07 -15.68
C ILE A 154 -11.33 13.79 -14.81
N GLN A 155 -11.36 15.12 -14.78
CA GLN A 155 -10.47 15.91 -13.93
C GLN A 155 -10.76 15.68 -12.44
N ARG A 156 -12.03 15.53 -12.04
CA ARG A 156 -12.41 15.16 -10.67
C ARG A 156 -11.88 13.77 -10.31
N LEU A 157 -11.97 12.80 -11.20
CA LEU A 157 -11.38 11.48 -11.00
C LEU A 157 -9.86 11.54 -10.82
N ASP A 158 -9.15 12.35 -11.62
CA ASP A 158 -7.72 12.58 -11.43
C ASP A 158 -7.40 13.23 -10.07
N VAL A 159 -8.19 14.22 -9.64
CA VAL A 159 -8.06 14.82 -8.29
C VAL A 159 -8.21 13.75 -7.21
N PHE A 160 -9.21 12.87 -7.31
CA PHE A 160 -9.40 11.76 -6.39
C PHE A 160 -8.16 10.85 -6.34
N HIS A 161 -7.63 10.43 -7.49
CA HIS A 161 -6.43 9.60 -7.54
C HIS A 161 -5.20 10.28 -6.91
N VAL A 162 -5.02 11.59 -7.14
CA VAL A 162 -3.92 12.35 -6.53
C VAL A 162 -4.07 12.41 -5.01
N VAL A 163 -5.27 12.70 -4.49
CA VAL A 163 -5.51 12.76 -3.04
C VAL A 163 -5.29 11.40 -2.38
N VAL A 164 -5.79 10.31 -2.97
CA VAL A 164 -5.54 8.94 -2.47
C VAL A 164 -4.04 8.62 -2.47
N ALA A 165 -3.32 8.98 -3.53
CA ALA A 165 -1.87 8.77 -3.59
C ALA A 165 -1.11 9.57 -2.53
N CYS A 166 -1.55 10.80 -2.23
CA CYS A 166 -0.96 11.59 -1.15
C CYS A 166 -1.19 10.96 0.23
N ALA A 167 -2.36 10.39 0.48
CA ALA A 167 -2.68 9.74 1.76
C ALA A 167 -1.97 8.39 1.97
N THR A 168 -1.45 7.78 0.91
CA THR A 168 -0.89 6.41 0.94
C THR A 168 0.58 6.33 0.56
N SER A 169 1.19 7.43 0.14
CA SER A 169 2.57 7.51 -0.33
C SER A 169 3.26 8.77 0.20
N THR A 170 4.59 8.79 0.16
CA THR A 170 5.32 10.04 0.43
C THR A 170 5.03 11.08 -0.66
N ARG A 171 5.23 12.37 -0.32
CA ARG A 171 5.07 13.48 -1.27
C ARG A 171 5.78 13.24 -2.61
N ASP A 172 7.03 12.78 -2.55
CA ASP A 172 7.87 12.56 -3.73
C ASP A 172 7.40 11.37 -4.58
N GLN A 173 6.65 10.44 -3.98
CA GLN A 173 6.12 9.25 -4.63
C GLN A 173 4.68 9.42 -5.13
N ALA A 174 3.90 10.33 -4.55
CA ALA A 174 2.47 10.46 -4.84
C ALA A 174 2.16 10.63 -6.33
N LEU A 175 2.92 11.47 -7.06
CA LEU A 175 2.72 11.63 -8.50
C LEU A 175 3.37 10.55 -9.35
N ALA A 176 4.31 9.79 -8.80
CA ALA A 176 4.93 8.67 -9.52
C ALA A 176 3.98 7.47 -9.64
N THR A 177 2.98 7.37 -8.75
CA THR A 177 2.01 6.26 -8.72
C THR A 177 0.70 6.58 -9.44
N VAL A 178 0.48 7.84 -9.85
CA VAL A 178 -0.76 8.29 -10.50
C VAL A 178 -0.53 8.55 -11.99
N THR A 179 -1.44 8.05 -12.82
CA THR A 179 -1.54 8.41 -14.24
C THR A 179 -2.68 9.42 -14.41
N LEU A 180 -2.36 10.64 -14.81
CA LEU A 180 -3.36 11.71 -15.01
C LEU A 180 -3.95 11.61 -16.42
N ALA A 181 -5.28 11.60 -16.51
CA ALA A 181 -5.99 11.52 -17.78
C ALA A 181 -6.30 12.90 -18.40
N ALA A 182 -6.67 13.88 -17.58
CA ALA A 182 -7.11 15.20 -18.01
C ALA A 182 -6.65 16.36 -17.11
N LEU A 183 -6.27 16.09 -15.86
CA LEU A 183 -5.78 17.11 -14.93
C LEU A 183 -4.35 17.52 -15.32
N ALA A 184 -4.11 18.82 -15.44
CA ALA A 184 -2.77 19.34 -15.71
C ALA A 184 -1.81 18.96 -14.57
N ARG A 185 -0.58 18.55 -14.94
CA ARG A 185 0.43 18.13 -13.98
C ARG A 185 0.74 19.21 -12.94
N THR A 186 0.82 20.48 -13.34
CA THR A 186 1.05 21.62 -12.44
C THR A 186 -0.04 21.76 -11.38
N THR A 187 -1.29 21.45 -11.75
CA THR A 187 -2.42 21.44 -10.81
C THR A 187 -2.29 20.28 -9.82
N ALA A 188 -1.94 19.08 -10.30
CA ALA A 188 -1.70 17.92 -9.44
C ALA A 188 -0.55 18.16 -8.44
N GLU A 189 0.55 18.77 -8.88
CA GLU A 189 1.66 19.20 -8.02
C GLU A 189 1.21 20.20 -6.95
N GLY A 190 0.31 21.12 -7.32
CA GLY A 190 -0.31 22.06 -6.37
C GLY A 190 -1.12 21.36 -5.27
N ILE A 191 -1.86 20.30 -5.61
CA ILE A 191 -2.62 19.48 -4.65
C ILE A 191 -1.65 18.79 -3.68
N VAL A 192 -0.62 18.11 -4.21
CA VAL A 192 0.41 17.40 -3.42
C VAL A 192 1.14 18.36 -2.46
N ALA A 193 1.44 19.58 -2.89
CA ALA A 193 2.08 20.59 -2.06
C ALA A 193 1.18 21.08 -0.90
N ARG A 194 -0.14 21.14 -1.10
CA ARG A 194 -1.10 21.49 -0.05
C ARG A 194 -1.29 20.35 0.95
N HIS A 195 -1.38 19.11 0.48
CA HIS A 195 -1.60 17.95 1.34
C HIS A 195 -0.48 17.77 2.39
N GLY A 196 0.80 17.78 2.00
CA GLY A 196 1.88 17.62 2.99
C GLY A 196 2.12 18.82 3.92
N ARG A 197 1.27 19.86 3.90
CA ARG A 197 1.24 20.91 4.95
C ARG A 197 0.26 20.56 6.08
N SER A 198 -0.73 19.71 5.83
CA SER A 198 -1.66 19.24 6.87
C SER A 198 -1.03 18.15 7.76
N GLU A 199 -0.10 17.35 7.24
CA GLU A 199 0.62 16.32 8.01
C GLU A 199 1.45 16.90 9.17
N VAL A 200 1.97 18.12 9.02
CA VAL A 200 2.69 18.85 10.09
C VAL A 200 1.76 19.17 11.27
N ARG A 201 0.43 19.17 11.08
CA ARG A 201 -0.55 19.31 12.18
C ARG A 201 -0.90 18.00 12.86
N GLN A 202 -0.60 16.83 12.28
CA GLN A 202 -1.02 15.53 12.82
C GLN A 202 0.14 14.65 13.34
N GLY A 203 1.42 14.97 13.10
CA GLY A 203 2.56 14.18 13.60
C GLY A 203 3.46 14.98 14.55
N THR A 204 3.64 14.57 15.80
CA THR A 204 4.78 13.69 16.14
C THR A 204 4.44 12.45 16.98
N GLY A 205 3.17 12.02 17.06
CA GLY A 205 2.79 10.91 17.93
C GLY A 205 2.23 9.70 17.20
N ARG A 206 3.08 8.86 16.60
CA ARG A 206 2.88 7.47 16.08
C ARG A 206 3.77 7.39 14.83
N TYR A 207 4.95 6.78 14.82
CA TYR A 207 5.27 5.41 15.20
C TYR A 207 6.66 5.36 15.87
N ALA A 208 6.71 4.99 17.15
CA ALA A 208 7.93 4.58 17.80
C ALA A 208 7.70 3.24 18.50
N LYS A 209 8.38 2.22 17.95
CA LYS A 209 8.55 0.83 18.38
C LYS A 209 7.38 -0.13 18.17
#